data_AF-A0A955B4A0-F1
#
_entry.id   AF-A0A955B4A0-F1
#
_cell.length_a   1.000
_cell.length_b   1.000
_cell.length_c   1.000
_cell.angle_alpha   90.00
_cell.angle_beta   90.00
_cell.angle_gamma   90.00
#
_symmetry.space_group_name_H-M   'P 1'
#
loop_
_entity.id
_entity.type
_entity.pdbx_description
1 polymer ?
#
loop_
_entity_poly.entity_id
_entity_poly.type
_entity_poly.pdbx_seq_one_letter_code
_entity_poly.pdbx_strand_id
1 'polypeptide(L)'
;NPTAATYLDNGTALGGVLVEDVTALNLQPRLDASLVVDPGTIVKFDGARIETRMGGQLVAEGHVGHEIVFTSLQDDRYGAGGSYDTSNQLANSVAERGDWGGLLIGALGELSLDHAVVSYAGGITKMDGSFAGVNPVELHQATARITNTTFEQNASGVGGQANANRFGRGSNAPGSIFVRGSQPIIVSSTFQHNDSSAININLNSLNGELVSDWGRSTSLSDAIPGFEDNRGPLVRMNRLADNGGIDGSGVRTGANGMIVRGGTLTTEGVWDDTDIVHVIVDETMIVPDRHTFGGLSLRSGASESLVVKLLGTNAGFRAEGRPLDISDRIGGSIHILGQPRFPVILTSLQDDSVGAGLTPDGALQQDTDNGDAESGGSPGGLLPTGP
;
A
#
# COMPACT_ATOMS: atom_id res chain seq x y z
N ASN A 1 -7.58 -41.77 -15.41
CA ASN A 1 -8.70 -42.41 -14.70
C ASN A 1 -8.84 -41.86 -13.28
N PRO A 2 -9.57 -40.76 -13.06
CA PRO A 2 -10.01 -40.37 -11.72
C PRO A 2 -11.54 -40.26 -11.73
N THR A 3 -12.24 -41.37 -11.58
CA THR A 3 -13.70 -41.38 -11.46
C THR A 3 -14.10 -42.34 -10.35
N ALA A 4 -13.94 -41.89 -9.11
CA ALA A 4 -14.79 -42.22 -7.97
C ALA A 4 -14.26 -41.49 -6.74
N ALA A 5 -14.98 -40.47 -6.27
CA ALA A 5 -14.86 -40.00 -4.90
C ALA A 5 -16.26 -40.08 -4.28
N THR A 6 -16.65 -41.28 -3.86
CA THR A 6 -17.76 -41.42 -2.92
C THR A 6 -17.22 -41.06 -1.54
N TYR A 7 -17.60 -39.89 -1.05
CA TYR A 7 -17.34 -39.51 0.33
C TYR A 7 -18.39 -40.20 1.21
N LEU A 8 -17.94 -41.19 1.99
CA LEU A 8 -18.74 -41.81 3.03
C LEU A 8 -18.43 -41.08 4.34
N ASP A 9 -19.38 -40.31 4.84
CA ASP A 9 -19.34 -39.82 6.21
C ASP A 9 -19.44 -41.03 7.14
N ASN A 10 -18.31 -41.39 7.76
CA ASN A 10 -18.16 -42.50 8.68
C ASN A 10 -18.33 -42.05 10.15
N GLY A 11 -18.78 -40.81 10.39
CA GLY A 11 -18.92 -40.23 11.72
C GLY A 11 -17.59 -39.97 12.43
N THR A 12 -16.44 -40.03 11.75
CA THR A 12 -15.16 -39.62 12.36
C THR A 12 -15.05 -38.11 12.35
N ALA A 13 -15.26 -37.50 13.51
CA ALA A 13 -14.88 -36.11 13.75
C ALA A 13 -13.34 -36.00 13.73
N LEU A 14 -12.80 -35.07 12.94
CA LEU A 14 -11.35 -34.77 12.84
C LEU A 14 -10.77 -34.08 14.09
N GLY A 15 -11.34 -34.34 15.27
CA GLY A 15 -10.81 -33.87 16.56
C GLY A 15 -10.94 -32.36 16.81
N GLY A 16 -11.59 -31.60 15.93
CA GLY A 16 -12.05 -30.27 16.25
C GLY A 16 -13.13 -30.36 17.33
N VAL A 17 -12.80 -30.03 18.58
CA VAL A 17 -13.79 -29.93 19.66
C VAL A 17 -14.71 -28.76 19.30
N LEU A 18 -15.88 -29.06 18.75
CA LEU A 18 -17.01 -28.16 18.86
C LEU A 18 -17.31 -28.10 20.35
N VAL A 19 -16.98 -26.97 20.97
CA VAL A 19 -17.20 -26.78 22.41
C VAL A 19 -18.72 -26.73 22.63
N GLU A 20 -19.29 -27.88 23.00
CA GLU A 20 -20.73 -28.00 23.31
C GLU A 20 -21.11 -27.30 24.62
N ASP A 21 -20.13 -27.01 25.48
CA ASP A 21 -20.33 -26.31 26.74
C ASP A 21 -19.84 -24.85 26.66
N VAL A 22 -20.73 -23.98 26.18
CA VAL A 22 -20.53 -22.53 26.07
C VAL A 22 -20.26 -21.88 27.44
N THR A 23 -20.55 -22.58 28.56
CA THR A 23 -20.29 -22.06 29.91
C THR A 23 -18.85 -22.30 30.40
N ALA A 24 -18.11 -23.20 29.75
CA ALA A 24 -16.68 -23.45 30.01
C ALA A 24 -15.75 -22.51 29.21
N LEU A 25 -16.28 -21.83 28.19
CA LEU A 25 -15.58 -20.75 27.52
C LEU A 25 -15.76 -19.49 28.37
N ASN A 26 -14.66 -18.98 28.93
CA ASN A 26 -14.59 -17.61 29.40
C ASN A 26 -14.66 -16.70 28.16
N LEU A 27 -15.86 -16.57 27.58
CA LEU A 27 -16.17 -15.70 26.45
C LEU A 27 -16.08 -14.26 26.96
N GLN A 28 -14.85 -13.76 27.04
CA GLN A 28 -14.61 -12.34 27.20
C GLN A 28 -15.08 -11.68 25.90
N PRO A 29 -16.02 -10.73 25.95
CA PRO A 29 -16.32 -9.93 24.77
C PRO A 29 -15.02 -9.26 24.33
N ARG A 30 -14.67 -9.43 23.06
CA ARG A 30 -13.61 -8.61 22.47
C ARG A 30 -14.11 -7.18 22.45
N LEU A 31 -13.27 -6.24 22.89
CA LEU A 31 -13.60 -4.82 22.84
C LEU A 31 -13.80 -4.34 21.40
N ASP A 32 -13.19 -5.06 20.44
CA ASP A 32 -13.15 -4.72 19.03
C ASP A 32 -13.77 -5.82 18.15
N ALA A 33 -14.46 -5.39 17.09
CA ALA A 33 -15.01 -6.30 16.08
C ALA A 33 -13.88 -6.80 15.14
N SER A 34 -13.89 -8.08 14.81
CA SER A 34 -12.88 -8.70 13.95
C SER A 34 -13.54 -9.54 12.85
N LEU A 35 -13.12 -9.32 11.60
CA LEU A 35 -13.39 -10.19 10.47
C LEU A 35 -12.13 -11.02 10.20
N VAL A 36 -12.22 -12.33 10.45
CA VAL A 36 -11.13 -13.28 10.18
C VAL A 36 -11.51 -14.11 8.96
N VAL A 37 -10.62 -14.18 7.98
CA VAL A 37 -10.77 -14.98 6.76
C VAL A 37 -9.77 -16.12 6.81
N ASP A 38 -10.26 -17.36 6.70
CA ASP A 38 -9.42 -18.54 6.82
C ASP A 38 -8.54 -18.75 5.56
N PRO A 39 -7.33 -19.33 5.71
CA PRO A 39 -6.46 -19.68 4.59
C PRO A 39 -7.18 -20.48 3.49
N GLY A 40 -6.84 -20.19 2.23
CA GLY A 40 -7.45 -20.84 1.05
C GLY A 40 -8.88 -20.38 0.74
N THR A 41 -9.41 -19.40 1.46
CA THR A 41 -10.72 -18.81 1.15
C THR A 41 -10.62 -17.94 -0.10
N ILE A 42 -11.60 -18.09 -0.99
CA ILE A 42 -11.79 -17.24 -2.16
C ILE A 42 -13.04 -16.39 -1.92
N VAL A 43 -12.87 -15.06 -1.93
CA VAL A 43 -13.93 -14.08 -1.79
C VAL A 43 -14.07 -13.32 -3.10
N LYS A 44 -15.25 -13.46 -3.71
CA LYS A 44 -15.61 -12.83 -4.99
C LYS A 44 -16.58 -11.68 -4.77
N PHE A 45 -16.29 -10.52 -5.37
CA PHE A 45 -17.05 -9.29 -5.18
C PHE A 45 -17.67 -8.77 -6.47
N ASP A 46 -18.84 -8.13 -6.35
CA ASP A 46 -19.52 -7.39 -7.41
C ASP A 46 -19.93 -6.02 -6.87
N GLY A 47 -19.16 -4.97 -7.20
CA GLY A 47 -19.42 -3.59 -6.78
C GLY A 47 -19.38 -3.33 -5.27
N ALA A 48 -18.93 -4.31 -4.48
CA ALA A 48 -18.88 -4.27 -3.01
C ALA A 48 -17.50 -3.82 -2.49
N ARG A 49 -17.41 -3.56 -1.17
CA ARG A 49 -16.15 -3.31 -0.46
C ARG A 49 -16.18 -3.94 0.93
N ILE A 50 -15.02 -4.19 1.50
CA ILE A 50 -14.87 -4.47 2.93
C ILE A 50 -14.45 -3.17 3.62
N GLU A 51 -15.11 -2.85 4.72
CA GLU A 51 -14.83 -1.64 5.48
C GLU A 51 -14.79 -1.95 6.97
N THR A 52 -13.63 -1.75 7.59
CA THR A 52 -13.53 -1.71 9.05
C THR A 52 -13.70 -0.26 9.50
N ARG A 53 -14.62 -0.04 10.42
CA ARG A 53 -14.79 1.25 11.09
C ARG A 53 -13.83 1.33 12.28
N MET A 54 -13.98 2.37 13.08
CA MET A 54 -13.07 2.66 14.19
C MET A 54 -12.83 1.43 15.08
N GLY A 55 -11.57 1.06 15.28
CA GLY A 55 -11.15 -0.09 16.10
C GLY A 55 -11.35 -1.47 15.47
N GLY A 56 -11.99 -1.57 14.29
CA GLY A 56 -12.28 -2.86 13.67
C GLY A 56 -11.04 -3.54 13.06
N GLN A 57 -11.02 -4.86 13.09
CA GLN A 57 -9.90 -5.67 12.61
C GLN A 57 -10.30 -6.48 11.37
N LEU A 58 -9.42 -6.54 10.37
CA LEU A 58 -9.48 -7.47 9.25
C LEU A 58 -8.21 -8.33 9.25
N VAL A 59 -8.39 -9.64 9.46
CA VAL A 59 -7.28 -10.60 9.50
C VAL A 59 -7.50 -11.62 8.38
N ALA A 60 -6.59 -11.61 7.40
CA ALA A 60 -6.57 -12.51 6.26
C ALA A 60 -5.12 -12.98 6.07
N GLU A 61 -4.75 -14.00 6.81
CA GLU A 61 -3.40 -14.56 6.81
C GLU A 61 -3.40 -15.99 6.27
N GLY A 62 -3.09 -16.14 4.99
CA GLY A 62 -2.95 -17.43 4.31
C GLY A 62 -1.62 -18.12 4.61
N HIS A 63 -1.26 -19.05 3.75
CA HIS A 63 0.08 -19.63 3.68
C HIS A 63 0.36 -20.09 2.26
N VAL A 64 1.62 -20.41 1.96
CA VAL A 64 2.02 -20.89 0.63
C VAL A 64 1.12 -22.05 0.17
N GLY A 65 0.54 -21.90 -1.02
CA GLY A 65 -0.37 -22.87 -1.66
C GLY A 65 -1.82 -22.82 -1.15
N HIS A 66 -2.11 -22.00 -0.15
CA HIS A 66 -3.46 -21.71 0.35
C HIS A 66 -3.59 -20.20 0.61
N GLU A 67 -3.31 -19.44 -0.44
CA GLU A 67 -3.45 -18.00 -0.43
C GLU A 67 -4.93 -17.62 -0.24
N ILE A 68 -5.17 -16.50 0.43
CA ILE A 68 -6.53 -15.92 0.52
C ILE A 68 -6.73 -15.01 -0.68
N VAL A 69 -7.79 -15.24 -1.45
CA VAL A 69 -8.02 -14.52 -2.70
C VAL A 69 -9.21 -13.57 -2.55
N PHE A 70 -8.98 -12.28 -2.76
CA PHE A 70 -9.99 -11.25 -2.90
C PHE A 70 -10.02 -10.81 -4.38
N THR A 71 -11.10 -11.13 -5.09
CA THR A 71 -11.18 -10.89 -6.53
C THR A 71 -12.58 -10.54 -7.03
N SER A 72 -12.70 -10.19 -8.30
CA SER A 72 -13.98 -9.95 -8.99
C SER A 72 -14.84 -11.21 -9.05
N LEU A 73 -16.16 -11.03 -9.04
CA LEU A 73 -17.12 -12.08 -9.39
C LEU A 73 -16.83 -12.69 -10.76
N GLN A 74 -16.27 -11.90 -11.67
CA GLN A 74 -15.98 -12.26 -13.06
C GLN A 74 -14.60 -12.91 -13.26
N ASP A 75 -13.83 -13.11 -12.20
CA ASP A 75 -12.50 -13.69 -12.28
C ASP A 75 -12.56 -15.23 -12.24
N ASP A 76 -12.57 -15.85 -13.42
CA ASP A 76 -12.62 -17.31 -13.58
C ASP A 76 -11.29 -18.02 -13.25
N ARG A 77 -10.22 -17.30 -12.89
CA ARG A 77 -8.94 -17.92 -12.47
C ARG A 77 -9.06 -18.61 -11.12
N TYR A 78 -9.99 -18.16 -10.29
CA TYR A 78 -10.18 -18.66 -8.92
C TYR A 78 -11.60 -19.21 -8.73
N GLY A 79 -11.68 -20.40 -8.13
CA GLY A 79 -12.93 -21.11 -7.89
C GLY A 79 -12.74 -22.24 -6.88
N ALA A 80 -13.86 -22.73 -6.35
CA ALA A 80 -13.89 -23.82 -5.38
C ALA A 80 -14.99 -24.83 -5.72
N GLY A 81 -14.82 -26.09 -5.34
CA GLY A 81 -15.83 -27.13 -5.57
C GLY A 81 -16.10 -27.46 -7.06
N GLY A 82 -15.18 -27.10 -7.96
CA GLY A 82 -15.28 -27.36 -9.40
C GLY A 82 -16.03 -26.28 -10.20
N SER A 83 -16.50 -25.22 -9.55
CA SER A 83 -17.06 -24.03 -10.22
C SER A 83 -16.08 -22.87 -10.09
N TYR A 84 -15.74 -22.29 -11.25
CA TYR A 84 -14.84 -21.13 -11.38
C TYR A 84 -15.60 -19.91 -11.88
N ASP A 85 -16.48 -20.09 -12.86
CA ASP A 85 -17.52 -19.12 -13.23
C ASP A 85 -18.68 -19.20 -12.22
N THR A 86 -18.63 -18.34 -11.21
CA THR A 86 -19.63 -18.27 -10.13
C THR A 86 -20.85 -17.44 -10.48
N SER A 87 -20.76 -16.59 -11.51
CA SER A 87 -21.86 -15.77 -12.03
C SER A 87 -22.65 -16.47 -13.14
N ASN A 88 -22.15 -17.59 -13.66
CA ASN A 88 -22.75 -18.39 -14.73
C ASN A 88 -23.09 -17.53 -15.96
N GLN A 89 -22.10 -16.74 -16.35
CA GLN A 89 -22.20 -15.77 -17.43
C GLN A 89 -21.67 -16.33 -18.74
N LEU A 90 -22.25 -15.85 -19.85
CA LEU A 90 -21.74 -16.18 -21.17
C LEU A 90 -20.32 -15.60 -21.33
N ALA A 91 -19.51 -16.20 -22.20
CA ALA A 91 -18.06 -15.97 -22.40
C ALA A 91 -17.57 -14.53 -22.67
N ASN A 92 -18.44 -13.52 -22.60
CA ASN A 92 -18.15 -12.11 -22.85
C ASN A 92 -18.04 -11.24 -21.58
N SER A 93 -18.22 -11.81 -20.38
CA SER A 93 -18.01 -11.08 -19.14
C SER A 93 -16.66 -11.47 -18.54
N VAL A 94 -15.66 -10.62 -18.71
CA VAL A 94 -14.28 -10.81 -18.23
C VAL A 94 -14.05 -9.83 -17.08
N ALA A 95 -13.28 -10.23 -16.06
CA ALA A 95 -12.92 -9.35 -14.97
C ALA A 95 -12.19 -8.08 -15.44
N GLU A 96 -12.65 -6.92 -14.96
CA GLU A 96 -12.10 -5.61 -15.25
C GLU A 96 -11.54 -4.95 -13.99
N ARG A 97 -10.56 -4.06 -14.17
CA ARG A 97 -9.98 -3.32 -13.05
C ARG A 97 -11.07 -2.46 -12.41
N GLY A 98 -11.31 -2.61 -11.12
CA GLY A 98 -12.31 -1.84 -10.40
C GLY A 98 -13.71 -2.44 -10.40
N ASP A 99 -13.84 -3.74 -10.70
CA ASP A 99 -15.10 -4.49 -10.52
C ASP A 99 -15.62 -4.45 -9.06
N TRP A 100 -14.73 -4.22 -8.10
CA TRP A 100 -15.07 -4.01 -6.70
C TRP A 100 -14.21 -2.93 -6.05
N GLY A 101 -14.63 -2.45 -4.89
CA GLY A 101 -14.00 -1.31 -4.22
C GLY A 101 -12.62 -1.61 -3.67
N GLY A 102 -12.54 -2.41 -2.62
CA GLY A 102 -11.28 -2.66 -1.91
C GLY A 102 -11.50 -2.86 -0.42
N LEU A 103 -10.41 -2.74 0.32
CA LEU A 103 -10.32 -2.91 1.77
C LEU A 103 -10.09 -1.55 2.42
N LEU A 104 -11.11 -0.98 3.06
CA LEU A 104 -11.02 0.31 3.74
C LEU A 104 -10.87 0.10 5.24
N ILE A 105 -9.74 0.54 5.79
CA ILE A 105 -9.41 0.44 7.21
C ILE A 105 -9.46 1.82 7.85
N GLY A 106 -10.45 2.00 8.73
CA GLY A 106 -10.68 3.24 9.44
C GLY A 106 -9.70 3.48 10.60
N ALA A 107 -9.88 4.63 11.27
CA ALA A 107 -9.04 5.04 12.38
C ALA A 107 -8.98 4.00 13.50
N LEU A 108 -7.78 3.74 14.03
CA LEU A 108 -7.51 2.71 15.03
C LEU A 108 -7.87 1.28 14.58
N GLY A 109 -8.19 1.08 13.29
CA GLY A 109 -8.42 -0.25 12.73
C GLY A 109 -7.11 -1.00 12.52
N GLU A 110 -7.23 -2.32 12.44
CA GLU A 110 -6.11 -3.22 12.18
C GLU A 110 -6.33 -3.99 10.88
N LEU A 111 -5.28 -4.13 10.09
CA LEU A 111 -5.22 -4.98 8.92
C LEU A 111 -4.04 -5.93 9.03
N SER A 112 -4.29 -7.22 8.94
CA SER A 112 -3.25 -8.21 8.68
C SER A 112 -3.58 -8.97 7.40
N LEU A 113 -2.76 -8.76 6.37
CA LEU A 113 -2.77 -9.47 5.10
C LEU A 113 -1.44 -10.21 4.99
N ASP A 114 -1.50 -11.53 4.92
CA ASP A 114 -0.32 -12.35 4.64
C ASP A 114 -0.69 -13.45 3.65
N HIS A 115 0.17 -13.71 2.66
CA HIS A 115 -0.09 -14.73 1.62
C HIS A 115 -1.49 -14.56 1.00
N ALA A 116 -1.77 -13.36 0.50
CA ALA A 116 -3.06 -13.02 -0.10
C ALA A 116 -2.90 -12.57 -1.57
N VAL A 117 -4.02 -12.59 -2.30
CA VAL A 117 -4.15 -12.00 -3.63
C VAL A 117 -5.28 -10.98 -3.59
N VAL A 118 -4.98 -9.74 -3.99
CA VAL A 118 -5.95 -8.66 -4.16
C VAL A 118 -5.95 -8.26 -5.62
N SER A 119 -6.99 -8.66 -6.34
CA SER A 119 -7.10 -8.40 -7.78
C SER A 119 -8.42 -7.75 -8.18
N TYR A 120 -8.37 -6.95 -9.24
CA TYR A 120 -9.55 -6.27 -9.82
C TYR A 120 -10.28 -5.31 -8.85
N ALA A 121 -9.62 -4.90 -7.77
CA ALA A 121 -10.13 -3.92 -6.81
C ALA A 121 -9.92 -2.49 -7.33
N GLY A 122 -10.12 -1.47 -6.49
CA GLY A 122 -9.87 -0.07 -6.82
C GLY A 122 -11.06 0.63 -7.47
N GLY A 123 -12.25 0.06 -7.37
CA GLY A 123 -13.45 0.45 -8.09
C GLY A 123 -14.31 1.51 -7.41
N ILE A 124 -15.37 1.90 -8.11
CA ILE A 124 -16.41 2.81 -7.61
C ILE A 124 -17.51 1.98 -6.93
N THR A 125 -17.75 2.24 -5.64
CA THR A 125 -18.79 1.54 -4.87
C THR A 125 -19.82 2.50 -4.28
N LYS A 126 -20.98 1.97 -3.93
CA LYS A 126 -22.04 2.75 -3.27
C LYS A 126 -21.61 3.19 -1.87
N MET A 127 -21.68 4.49 -1.58
CA MET A 127 -21.31 5.09 -0.30
C MET A 127 -22.32 6.17 0.08
N ASP A 128 -23.04 5.96 1.19
CA ASP A 128 -24.00 6.91 1.80
C ASP A 128 -24.91 7.67 0.81
N GLY A 129 -25.46 6.94 -0.16
CA GLY A 129 -26.40 7.47 -1.15
C GLY A 129 -25.75 8.08 -2.40
N SER A 130 -24.43 8.05 -2.51
CA SER A 130 -23.68 8.36 -3.73
C SER A 130 -22.74 7.21 -4.09
N PHE A 131 -21.80 7.46 -4.99
CA PHE A 131 -20.79 6.52 -5.46
C PHE A 131 -19.41 7.14 -5.30
N ALA A 132 -18.47 6.39 -4.74
CA ALA A 132 -17.11 6.84 -4.50
C ALA A 132 -16.12 5.75 -4.88
N GLY A 133 -14.99 6.15 -5.48
CA GLY A 133 -13.82 5.30 -5.62
C GLY A 133 -13.24 4.93 -4.25
N VAL A 134 -12.81 3.68 -4.13
CA VAL A 134 -12.07 3.16 -2.97
C VAL A 134 -10.81 2.47 -3.49
N ASN A 135 -9.64 2.74 -2.92
CA ASN A 135 -8.40 2.05 -3.31
C ASN A 135 -8.45 0.56 -2.94
N PRO A 136 -7.65 -0.30 -3.60
CA PRO A 136 -7.56 -1.72 -3.23
C PRO A 136 -7.31 -1.92 -1.74
N VAL A 137 -6.43 -1.12 -1.16
CA VAL A 137 -6.30 -0.95 0.29
C VAL A 137 -6.25 0.54 0.65
N GLU A 138 -7.05 0.96 1.62
CA GLU A 138 -6.99 2.29 2.21
C GLU A 138 -6.74 2.21 3.73
N LEU A 139 -5.71 2.91 4.19
CA LEU A 139 -5.34 2.99 5.60
C LEU A 139 -5.51 4.42 6.09
N HIS A 140 -6.40 4.62 7.05
CA HIS A 140 -6.64 5.93 7.66
C HIS A 140 -6.40 5.86 9.15
N GLN A 141 -5.23 6.33 9.60
CA GLN A 141 -4.82 6.26 11.01
C GLN A 141 -4.96 4.85 11.57
N ALA A 142 -4.52 3.87 10.80
CA ALA A 142 -4.68 2.45 11.04
C ALA A 142 -3.33 1.77 11.25
N THR A 143 -3.34 0.59 11.85
CA THR A 143 -2.19 -0.30 11.92
C THR A 143 -2.35 -1.37 10.85
N ALA A 144 -1.33 -1.58 10.01
CA ALA A 144 -1.42 -2.56 8.94
C ALA A 144 -0.13 -3.34 8.76
N ARG A 145 -0.28 -4.64 8.56
CA ARG A 145 0.74 -5.58 8.11
C ARG A 145 0.29 -6.21 6.81
N ILE A 146 1.09 -6.04 5.77
CA ILE A 146 0.85 -6.57 4.43
C ILE A 146 2.12 -7.29 4.00
N THR A 147 2.10 -8.60 4.03
CA THR A 147 3.26 -9.43 3.68
C THR A 147 2.93 -10.48 2.63
N ASN A 148 3.89 -10.83 1.79
CA ASN A 148 3.77 -11.93 0.82
C ASN A 148 2.47 -11.87 -0.02
N THR A 149 2.01 -10.66 -0.32
CA THR A 149 0.70 -10.43 -0.94
C THR A 149 0.87 -9.92 -2.37
N THR A 150 0.02 -10.37 -3.27
CA THR A 150 0.01 -9.94 -4.67
C THR A 150 -1.12 -8.95 -4.91
N PHE A 151 -0.79 -7.76 -5.41
CA PHE A 151 -1.72 -6.77 -5.91
C PHE A 151 -1.62 -6.72 -7.43
N GLU A 152 -2.69 -7.12 -8.12
CA GLU A 152 -2.69 -7.14 -9.58
C GLU A 152 -3.98 -6.68 -10.23
N GLN A 153 -3.87 -6.07 -11.41
CA GLN A 153 -5.05 -5.66 -12.20
C GLN A 153 -6.02 -4.78 -11.41
N ASN A 154 -5.52 -3.98 -10.46
CA ASN A 154 -6.36 -3.11 -9.68
C ASN A 154 -6.52 -1.75 -10.36
N ALA A 155 -7.69 -1.14 -10.22
CA ALA A 155 -7.97 0.22 -10.64
C ALA A 155 -7.34 1.24 -9.68
N SER A 156 -7.41 2.51 -10.06
CA SER A 156 -6.76 3.60 -9.33
C SER A 156 -7.31 3.87 -7.92
N GLY A 157 -8.54 3.47 -7.64
CA GLY A 157 -9.23 3.75 -6.39
C GLY A 157 -9.92 5.11 -6.32
N VAL A 158 -9.81 5.97 -7.34
CA VAL A 158 -10.45 7.30 -7.36
C VAL A 158 -11.64 7.34 -8.32
N GLY A 159 -12.52 8.33 -8.11
CA GLY A 159 -13.67 8.57 -8.98
C GLY A 159 -15.00 8.55 -8.25
N GLY A 160 -16.09 8.41 -9.03
CA GLY A 160 -17.46 8.52 -8.52
C GLY A 160 -17.96 9.96 -8.42
N GLN A 161 -19.16 10.11 -7.84
CA GLN A 161 -19.90 11.37 -7.74
C GLN A 161 -20.04 11.86 -6.28
N ALA A 162 -19.37 11.19 -5.34
CA ALA A 162 -19.36 11.60 -3.94
C ALA A 162 -18.62 12.93 -3.75
N ASN A 163 -18.93 13.62 -2.65
CA ASN A 163 -18.15 14.80 -2.27
C ASN A 163 -16.69 14.43 -1.97
N ALA A 164 -15.80 15.42 -1.97
CA ALA A 164 -14.37 15.22 -1.75
C ALA A 164 -14.02 14.55 -0.40
N ASN A 165 -14.88 14.66 0.61
CA ASN A 165 -14.68 14.05 1.92
C ASN A 165 -15.23 12.61 2.00
N ARG A 166 -15.86 12.09 0.93
CA ARG A 166 -16.44 10.74 0.85
C ARG A 166 -17.20 10.36 2.14
N PHE A 167 -18.09 11.26 2.57
CA PHE A 167 -18.92 11.10 3.78
C PHE A 167 -18.14 10.81 5.07
N GLY A 168 -16.96 11.41 5.23
CA GLY A 168 -16.10 11.23 6.41
C GLY A 168 -15.05 10.12 6.26
N ARG A 169 -14.85 9.61 5.05
CA ARG A 169 -13.69 8.76 4.70
C ARG A 169 -12.51 9.58 4.15
N GLY A 170 -12.62 10.91 4.14
CA GLY A 170 -11.60 11.81 3.62
C GLY A 170 -11.40 11.67 2.11
N SER A 171 -10.55 12.51 1.53
CA SER A 171 -10.14 12.35 0.14
C SER A 171 -9.23 11.14 -0.02
N ASN A 172 -9.05 10.66 -1.25
CA ASN A 172 -8.01 9.71 -1.61
C ASN A 172 -7.28 10.15 -2.88
N ALA A 173 -6.27 9.39 -3.26
CA ALA A 173 -5.46 9.61 -4.45
C ALA A 173 -5.14 8.24 -5.09
N PRO A 174 -4.74 8.20 -6.37
CA PRO A 174 -4.43 6.95 -7.05
C PRO A 174 -3.32 6.15 -6.34
N GLY A 175 -3.61 4.88 -6.02
CA GLY A 175 -2.63 3.96 -5.44
C GLY A 175 -3.24 2.59 -5.11
N SER A 176 -2.46 1.52 -5.24
CA SER A 176 -2.89 0.18 -4.80
C SER A 176 -3.05 0.13 -3.28
N ILE A 177 -2.09 0.73 -2.56
CA ILE A 177 -2.20 1.01 -1.13
C ILE A 177 -2.19 2.52 -0.92
N PHE A 178 -3.29 3.07 -0.44
CA PHE A 178 -3.40 4.47 -0.03
C PHE A 178 -3.24 4.60 1.49
N VAL A 179 -2.32 5.45 1.92
CA VAL A 179 -1.92 5.57 3.33
C VAL A 179 -2.07 7.00 3.81
N ARG A 180 -2.89 7.20 4.85
CA ARG A 180 -3.07 8.46 5.56
C ARG A 180 -2.76 8.29 7.04
N GLY A 181 -1.70 8.95 7.51
CA GLY A 181 -1.32 9.03 8.92
C GLY A 181 -1.16 7.66 9.57
N SER A 182 -0.54 6.71 8.87
CA SER A 182 -0.36 5.32 9.28
C SER A 182 1.05 4.87 8.89
N GLN A 183 1.67 3.99 9.68
CA GLN A 183 2.99 3.43 9.39
C GLN A 183 2.85 1.92 9.08
N PRO A 184 2.37 1.57 7.87
CA PRO A 184 2.18 0.17 7.52
C PRO A 184 3.50 -0.59 7.36
N ILE A 185 3.46 -1.89 7.61
CA ILE A 185 4.45 -2.85 7.13
C ILE A 185 3.98 -3.36 5.78
N ILE A 186 4.79 -3.18 4.74
CA ILE A 186 4.55 -3.66 3.38
C ILE A 186 5.81 -4.38 2.93
N VAL A 187 5.83 -5.70 3.09
CA VAL A 187 7.05 -6.49 2.87
C VAL A 187 6.83 -7.68 1.95
N SER A 188 7.82 -7.99 1.10
CA SER A 188 7.80 -9.17 0.22
C SER A 188 6.56 -9.28 -0.66
N SER A 189 5.91 -8.15 -0.96
CA SER A 189 4.67 -8.11 -1.72
C SER A 189 4.94 -7.76 -3.18
N THR A 190 4.08 -8.26 -4.08
CA THR A 190 4.19 -8.02 -5.52
C THR A 190 3.11 -7.07 -5.98
N PHE A 191 3.48 -6.02 -6.68
CA PHE A 191 2.57 -5.07 -7.32
C PHE A 191 2.79 -5.13 -8.82
N GLN A 192 1.77 -5.57 -9.57
CA GLN A 192 1.89 -5.70 -11.01
C GLN A 192 0.62 -5.30 -11.77
N HIS A 193 0.77 -4.63 -12.91
CA HIS A 193 -0.36 -4.32 -13.80
C HIS A 193 -1.49 -3.55 -13.09
N ASN A 194 -1.17 -2.65 -12.16
CA ASN A 194 -2.17 -1.82 -11.49
C ASN A 194 -2.29 -0.47 -12.20
N ASP A 195 -3.50 0.06 -12.32
CA ASP A 195 -3.80 1.38 -12.90
C ASP A 195 -3.53 2.53 -11.90
N SER A 196 -2.47 2.39 -11.12
CA SER A 196 -2.00 3.39 -10.14
C SER A 196 -0.62 3.03 -9.62
N SER A 197 -0.04 3.90 -8.79
CA SER A 197 1.18 3.55 -8.06
C SER A 197 1.00 2.36 -7.13
N ALA A 198 2.08 1.65 -6.83
CA ALA A 198 2.05 0.61 -5.80
C ALA A 198 1.60 1.19 -4.45
N ILE A 199 2.22 2.30 -4.03
CA ILE A 199 1.93 2.94 -2.75
C ILE A 199 1.70 4.44 -2.98
N ASN A 200 0.69 4.98 -2.30
CA ASN A 200 0.43 6.42 -2.22
C ASN A 200 0.30 6.83 -0.75
N ILE A 201 1.28 7.54 -0.23
CA ILE A 201 1.44 7.82 1.20
C ILE A 201 1.53 9.32 1.45
N ASN A 202 1.00 9.80 2.57
CA ASN A 202 1.21 11.21 2.94
C ASN A 202 2.54 11.41 3.67
N LEU A 203 3.14 12.60 3.51
CA LEU A 203 4.41 12.99 4.14
C LEU A 203 4.54 12.61 5.62
N ASN A 204 3.49 12.85 6.43
CA ASN A 204 3.52 12.59 7.88
C ASN A 204 3.45 11.11 8.27
N SER A 205 3.23 10.21 7.31
CA SER A 205 3.33 8.77 7.58
C SER A 205 4.78 8.29 7.59
N LEU A 206 5.68 8.91 6.81
CA LEU A 206 7.13 8.65 6.79
C LEU A 206 7.83 9.32 7.99
N ASN A 207 7.34 9.04 9.19
CA ASN A 207 7.79 9.66 10.43
C ASN A 207 9.04 8.96 11.01
N GLY A 208 9.59 9.49 12.10
CA GLY A 208 10.78 8.94 12.76
C GLY A 208 10.53 7.79 13.75
N GLU A 209 9.31 7.26 13.85
CA GLU A 209 8.96 6.20 14.81
C GLU A 209 9.53 4.85 14.38
N LEU A 210 10.03 4.05 15.33
CA LEU A 210 10.56 2.72 15.00
C LEU A 210 9.41 1.76 14.71
N VAL A 211 9.46 1.12 13.55
CA VAL A 211 8.49 0.11 13.14
C VAL A 211 9.23 -1.12 12.65
N SER A 212 9.07 -2.21 13.36
CA SER A 212 9.56 -3.53 12.99
C SER A 212 8.39 -4.46 12.69
N ASP A 213 8.62 -5.50 11.88
CA ASP A 213 7.60 -6.51 11.66
C ASP A 213 7.25 -7.23 12.98
N TRP A 214 5.98 -7.14 13.41
CA TRP A 214 5.47 -7.84 14.59
C TRP A 214 5.03 -9.28 14.29
N GLY A 215 5.00 -9.66 13.02
CA GLY A 215 4.59 -10.99 12.57
C GLY A 215 3.07 -11.16 12.53
N ARG A 216 2.66 -12.40 12.32
CA ARG A 216 1.25 -12.80 12.17
C ARG A 216 0.44 -12.59 13.46
N SER A 217 -0.81 -12.17 13.29
CA SER A 217 -1.84 -12.10 14.32
C SER A 217 -2.51 -13.46 14.58
N THR A 218 -2.34 -14.43 13.67
CA THR A 218 -2.75 -15.83 13.84
C THR A 218 -1.55 -16.76 13.94
N SER A 219 -1.73 -17.88 14.65
CA SER A 219 -0.71 -18.94 14.78
C SER A 219 0.62 -18.46 15.41
N LEU A 220 1.74 -19.08 15.03
CA LEU A 220 3.09 -18.67 15.42
C LEU A 220 3.45 -17.33 14.77
N SER A 221 4.10 -16.45 15.53
CA SER A 221 4.67 -15.21 15.01
C SER A 221 5.70 -15.55 13.92
N ASP A 222 5.44 -15.02 12.72
CA ASP A 222 6.30 -15.13 11.54
C ASP A 222 6.78 -13.73 11.13
N ALA A 223 7.45 -13.07 12.07
CA ALA A 223 8.03 -11.75 11.86
C ALA A 223 9.27 -11.84 10.96
N ILE A 224 9.37 -10.93 9.99
CA ILE A 224 10.52 -10.81 9.09
C ILE A 224 11.66 -10.09 9.82
N PRO A 225 12.81 -10.74 10.09
CA PRO A 225 13.90 -10.15 10.85
C PRO A 225 14.80 -9.26 9.97
N GLY A 226 15.66 -8.47 10.61
CA GLY A 226 16.73 -7.71 9.96
C GLY A 226 16.37 -6.26 9.59
N PHE A 227 15.19 -5.79 9.99
CA PHE A 227 14.72 -4.42 9.79
C PHE A 227 14.26 -3.76 11.09
N GLU A 228 14.84 -4.15 12.22
CA GLU A 228 14.44 -3.69 13.56
C GLU A 228 14.79 -2.20 13.81
N ASP A 229 15.62 -1.59 12.96
CA ASP A 229 16.01 -0.19 13.01
C ASP A 229 15.24 0.72 12.03
N ASN A 230 14.28 0.16 11.27
CA ASN A 230 13.45 0.90 10.31
C ASN A 230 12.62 2.00 10.99
N ARG A 231 12.46 3.14 10.29
CA ARG A 231 11.65 4.27 10.78
C ARG A 231 10.50 4.60 9.85
N GLY A 232 9.33 4.89 10.44
CA GLY A 232 8.11 5.15 9.70
C GLY A 232 7.52 3.85 9.15
N PRO A 233 6.89 3.84 7.97
CA PRO A 233 6.44 2.59 7.35
C PRO A 233 7.63 1.66 7.11
N LEU A 234 7.41 0.35 7.16
CA LEU A 234 8.41 -0.63 6.77
C LEU A 234 8.09 -1.10 5.35
N VAL A 235 8.71 -0.49 4.34
CA VAL A 235 8.53 -0.89 2.95
C VAL A 235 9.79 -1.62 2.51
N ARG A 236 9.76 -2.96 2.47
CA ARG A 236 10.95 -3.75 2.10
C ARG A 236 10.66 -4.95 1.22
N MET A 237 11.65 -5.40 0.45
CA MET A 237 11.63 -6.63 -0.35
C MET A 237 10.46 -6.75 -1.34
N ASN A 238 9.79 -5.65 -1.68
CA ASN A 238 8.67 -5.66 -2.61
C ASN A 238 9.16 -5.85 -4.05
N ARG A 239 8.23 -6.25 -4.93
CA ARG A 239 8.47 -6.40 -6.37
C ARG A 239 7.46 -5.59 -7.16
N LEU A 240 7.92 -4.71 -8.04
CA LEU A 240 7.05 -3.75 -8.73
C LEU A 240 7.30 -3.80 -10.24
N ALA A 241 6.24 -3.96 -11.04
CA ALA A 241 6.28 -3.79 -12.49
C ALA A 241 4.93 -3.32 -13.04
N ASP A 242 4.92 -2.56 -14.13
CA ASP A 242 3.69 -2.19 -14.86
C ASP A 242 2.59 -1.55 -13.98
N ASN A 243 2.99 -0.82 -12.94
CA ASN A 243 2.12 -0.02 -12.08
C ASN A 243 2.15 1.45 -12.50
N GLY A 244 1.00 1.99 -12.86
CA GLY A 244 0.88 3.40 -13.20
C GLY A 244 -0.41 3.64 -13.96
N GLY A 245 -1.17 4.63 -13.49
CA GLY A 245 -2.36 5.09 -14.19
C GLY A 245 -2.06 6.30 -15.05
N ILE A 246 -2.87 6.52 -16.06
CA ILE A 246 -2.99 7.78 -16.78
C ILE A 246 -4.40 8.29 -16.49
N ASP A 247 -4.54 9.52 -15.99
CA ASP A 247 -5.89 10.06 -15.84
C ASP A 247 -6.55 10.32 -17.21
N GLY A 248 -7.85 10.61 -17.19
CA GLY A 248 -8.59 10.95 -18.42
C GLY A 248 -8.09 12.19 -19.16
N SER A 249 -7.10 12.92 -18.62
CA SER A 249 -6.44 14.06 -19.28
C SER A 249 -5.09 13.72 -19.91
N GLY A 250 -4.63 12.46 -19.78
CA GLY A 250 -3.35 12.03 -20.31
C GLY A 250 -2.18 12.27 -19.34
N VAL A 251 -2.44 12.72 -18.11
CA VAL A 251 -1.41 12.97 -17.11
C VAL A 251 -1.11 11.66 -16.38
N ARG A 252 0.18 11.32 -16.26
CA ARG A 252 0.60 10.18 -15.43
C ARG A 252 0.17 10.42 -13.99
N THR A 253 -0.65 9.52 -13.47
CA THR A 253 -1.19 9.55 -12.10
C THR A 253 -0.60 8.48 -11.19
N GLY A 254 0.31 7.64 -11.71
CA GLY A 254 1.01 6.65 -10.93
C GLY A 254 2.45 6.41 -11.37
N ALA A 255 3.14 5.56 -10.62
CA ALA A 255 4.53 5.17 -10.81
C ALA A 255 4.77 3.75 -10.27
N ASN A 256 5.78 3.04 -10.80
CA ASN A 256 6.37 1.84 -10.21
C ASN A 256 7.17 2.18 -8.94
N GLY A 257 6.49 2.74 -7.95
CA GLY A 257 7.11 3.16 -6.71
C GLY A 257 6.09 3.68 -5.72
N MET A 258 6.60 4.50 -4.79
CA MET A 258 5.82 5.12 -3.74
C MET A 258 5.65 6.60 -4.02
N ILE A 259 4.43 7.03 -4.37
CA ILE A 259 4.12 8.46 -4.41
C ILE A 259 4.01 8.96 -2.98
N VAL A 260 4.80 9.98 -2.65
CA VAL A 260 4.72 10.68 -1.38
C VAL A 260 4.05 12.03 -1.61
N ARG A 261 2.84 12.17 -1.08
CA ARG A 261 2.06 13.40 -1.14
C ARG A 261 2.68 14.47 -0.24
N GLY A 262 2.80 15.66 -0.79
CA GLY A 262 3.25 16.87 -0.13
C GLY A 262 2.26 17.40 0.91
N GLY A 263 2.59 18.58 1.43
CA GLY A 263 1.95 19.16 2.60
C GLY A 263 2.99 19.60 3.63
N THR A 264 2.52 19.94 4.82
CA THR A 264 3.38 20.38 5.92
C THR A 264 3.71 19.22 6.85
N LEU A 265 5.01 19.05 7.09
CA LEU A 265 5.52 18.09 8.05
C LEU A 265 5.17 18.57 9.47
N THR A 266 4.52 17.70 10.24
CA THR A 266 4.06 17.96 11.62
C THR A 266 4.83 17.16 12.67
N THR A 267 5.77 16.31 12.24
CA THR A 267 6.61 15.45 13.08
C THR A 267 8.03 15.38 12.50
N GLU A 268 8.94 14.60 13.08
CA GLU A 268 10.21 14.28 12.40
C GLU A 268 9.93 13.31 11.25
N GLY A 269 10.41 13.64 10.05
CA GLY A 269 10.34 12.77 8.88
C GLY A 269 11.65 12.00 8.71
N VAL A 270 11.59 10.69 8.50
CA VAL A 270 12.75 9.88 8.15
C VAL A 270 12.38 9.01 6.98
N TRP A 271 13.10 9.16 5.87
CA TRP A 271 12.96 8.34 4.69
C TRP A 271 14.21 7.47 4.58
N ASP A 272 14.03 6.18 4.77
CA ASP A 272 15.11 5.19 4.72
C ASP A 272 14.73 3.94 3.90
N ASP A 273 13.57 3.93 3.24
CA ASP A 273 13.15 2.84 2.36
C ASP A 273 13.96 2.84 1.04
N THR A 274 15.09 2.13 1.04
CA THR A 274 16.05 2.11 -0.08
C THR A 274 15.69 1.18 -1.23
N ASP A 275 14.69 0.31 -1.07
CA ASP A 275 14.28 -0.66 -2.09
C ASP A 275 12.97 -0.27 -2.79
N ILE A 276 12.57 1.00 -2.67
CA ILE A 276 11.49 1.59 -3.44
C ILE A 276 11.82 3.03 -3.82
N VAL A 277 11.46 3.41 -5.04
CA VAL A 277 11.61 4.80 -5.48
C VAL A 277 10.51 5.65 -4.84
N HIS A 278 10.92 6.71 -4.15
CA HIS A 278 9.99 7.74 -3.65
C HIS A 278 9.72 8.76 -4.76
N VAL A 279 8.46 9.05 -5.05
CA VAL A 279 8.07 9.95 -6.14
C VAL A 279 7.30 11.13 -5.58
N ILE A 280 7.72 12.35 -5.94
CA ILE A 280 7.03 13.60 -5.62
C ILE A 280 6.48 14.19 -6.91
N VAL A 281 5.16 14.34 -6.99
CA VAL A 281 4.47 14.83 -8.20
C VAL A 281 3.77 16.15 -7.91
N ASP A 282 4.26 17.22 -8.52
CA ASP A 282 3.75 18.60 -8.51
C ASP A 282 3.29 19.13 -7.14
N GLU A 283 3.91 18.64 -6.08
CA GLU A 283 3.60 19.02 -4.71
C GLU A 283 4.88 19.38 -3.94
N THR A 284 4.82 20.46 -3.17
CA THR A 284 5.94 20.87 -2.32
C THR A 284 5.78 20.29 -0.92
N MET A 285 6.85 19.69 -0.42
CA MET A 285 6.97 19.24 0.96
C MET A 285 7.52 20.35 1.83
N ILE A 286 6.75 20.75 2.83
CA ILE A 286 7.09 21.88 3.68
C ILE A 286 7.62 21.35 5.01
N VAL A 287 8.87 21.70 5.34
CA VAL A 287 9.49 21.42 6.63
C VAL A 287 9.50 22.72 7.43
N PRO A 288 8.56 22.92 8.37
CA PRO A 288 8.45 24.17 9.12
C PRO A 288 9.51 24.27 10.23
N ASP A 289 9.50 25.40 10.96
CA ASP A 289 10.31 25.58 12.17
C ASP A 289 10.20 24.36 13.11
N ARG A 290 11.34 23.96 13.67
CA ARG A 290 11.37 22.90 14.67
C ARG A 290 10.83 23.44 16.00
N HIS A 291 9.70 22.89 16.42
CA HIS A 291 9.15 23.10 17.75
C HIS A 291 9.55 21.96 18.70
N THR A 292 8.79 20.87 18.74
CA THR A 292 9.08 19.69 19.58
C THR A 292 9.76 18.60 18.76
N PHE A 293 9.14 18.24 17.63
CA PHE A 293 9.69 17.38 16.59
C PHE A 293 9.77 18.19 15.30
N GLY A 294 10.69 17.83 14.41
CA GLY A 294 10.83 18.52 13.14
C GLY A 294 12.13 18.18 12.44
N GLY A 295 12.15 18.53 11.15
CA GLY A 295 13.22 18.17 10.25
C GLY A 295 12.88 16.91 9.44
N LEU A 296 13.46 16.85 8.25
CA LEU A 296 13.35 15.73 7.33
C LEU A 296 14.74 15.13 7.12
N SER A 297 14.88 13.83 7.33
CA SER A 297 16.11 13.10 7.02
C SER A 297 15.88 12.16 5.84
N LEU A 298 16.64 12.33 4.77
CA LEU A 298 16.74 11.40 3.65
C LEU A 298 18.02 10.58 3.85
N ARG A 299 17.89 9.25 4.02
CA ARG A 299 18.99 8.38 4.45
C ARG A 299 19.18 7.21 3.50
N SER A 300 20.38 7.10 2.93
CA SER A 300 20.79 5.87 2.26
C SER A 300 21.27 4.84 3.28
N GLY A 301 21.11 3.57 2.95
CA GLY A 301 21.60 2.45 3.73
C GLY A 301 23.10 2.20 3.49
N ALA A 302 23.68 1.28 4.26
CA ALA A 302 25.09 0.91 4.13
C ALA A 302 25.43 0.19 2.82
N SER A 303 24.41 -0.38 2.15
CA SER A 303 24.53 -1.18 0.92
C SER A 303 23.62 -0.71 -0.22
N GLU A 304 22.81 0.33 -0.01
CA GLU A 304 21.75 0.72 -0.95
C GLU A 304 21.51 2.23 -0.88
N SER A 305 21.27 2.84 -2.04
CA SER A 305 20.99 4.27 -2.17
C SER A 305 19.50 4.54 -1.98
N LEU A 306 19.15 5.58 -1.23
CA LEU A 306 17.80 6.13 -1.27
C LEU A 306 17.60 6.90 -2.58
N VAL A 307 16.51 6.61 -3.30
CA VAL A 307 16.17 7.25 -4.56
C VAL A 307 14.86 8.02 -4.44
N VAL A 308 14.93 9.32 -4.74
CA VAL A 308 13.76 10.19 -4.84
C VAL A 308 13.68 10.76 -6.25
N LYS A 309 12.53 10.61 -6.90
CA LYS A 309 12.24 11.15 -8.21
C LYS A 309 11.19 12.26 -8.14
N LEU A 310 11.37 13.31 -8.93
CA LEU A 310 10.53 14.49 -8.93
C LEU A 310 9.89 14.71 -10.31
N LEU A 311 8.61 15.07 -10.34
CA LEU A 311 7.89 15.45 -11.55
C LEU A 311 7.06 16.71 -11.29
N GLY A 312 7.13 17.72 -12.16
CA GLY A 312 6.31 18.93 -12.07
C GLY A 312 7.05 20.12 -11.45
N THR A 313 6.50 21.32 -11.64
CA THR A 313 7.18 22.58 -11.26
C THR A 313 7.21 22.82 -9.76
N ASN A 314 6.25 22.27 -9.02
CA ASN A 314 6.15 22.44 -7.58
C ASN A 314 6.75 21.26 -6.80
N ALA A 315 7.21 20.21 -7.48
CA ALA A 315 7.78 19.04 -6.84
C ALA A 315 9.11 19.38 -6.15
N GLY A 316 9.17 19.19 -4.84
CA GLY A 316 10.41 19.41 -4.11
C GLY A 316 10.22 19.57 -2.62
N PHE A 317 11.31 19.99 -1.97
CA PHE A 317 11.37 20.21 -0.53
C PHE A 317 11.58 21.71 -0.25
N ARG A 318 10.84 22.24 0.72
CA ARG A 318 10.97 23.60 1.20
C ARG A 318 11.15 23.60 2.71
N ALA A 319 12.35 23.91 3.16
CA ALA A 319 12.59 24.24 4.55
C ALA A 319 12.15 25.69 4.81
N GLU A 320 11.25 25.88 5.77
CA GLU A 320 10.78 27.21 6.18
C GLU A 320 11.38 27.61 7.52
N GLY A 321 11.41 28.92 7.79
CA GLY A 321 11.65 29.39 9.15
C GLY A 321 11.08 30.78 9.38
N ARG A 322 10.39 30.98 10.51
CA ARG A 322 9.77 32.26 10.85
C ARG A 322 10.79 33.17 11.52
N PRO A 323 11.01 34.40 10.99
CA PRO A 323 11.85 35.37 11.67
C PRO A 323 11.16 35.83 12.97
N LEU A 324 11.71 35.39 14.09
CA LEU A 324 11.34 35.78 15.45
C LEU A 324 12.61 36.26 16.18
N ASP A 325 12.47 37.19 17.13
CA ASP A 325 13.58 37.85 17.86
C ASP A 325 14.30 36.95 18.89
N ILE A 326 14.09 35.64 18.86
CA ILE A 326 14.73 34.67 19.78
C ILE A 326 15.99 34.05 19.14
N SER A 327 17.09 33.99 19.89
CA SER A 327 18.39 33.49 19.42
C SER A 327 18.43 31.97 19.19
N ASP A 328 17.61 31.22 19.93
CA ASP A 328 17.70 29.76 20.02
C ASP A 328 16.74 29.06 19.03
N ARG A 329 16.26 29.78 18.01
CA ARG A 329 15.33 29.22 17.00
C ARG A 329 16.06 28.22 16.11
N ILE A 330 15.42 27.07 15.90
CA ILE A 330 15.80 26.11 14.88
C ILE A 330 14.73 26.15 13.78
N GLY A 331 15.11 26.61 12.59
CA GLY A 331 14.24 26.56 11.41
C GLY A 331 13.98 25.12 10.95
N GLY A 332 13.18 24.97 9.91
CA GLY A 332 13.08 23.70 9.21
C GLY A 332 14.44 23.26 8.69
N SER A 333 14.76 21.98 8.84
CA SER A 333 16.04 21.41 8.43
C SER A 333 15.80 20.17 7.58
N ILE A 334 16.51 20.08 6.45
CA ILE A 334 16.54 18.87 5.63
C ILE A 334 17.96 18.32 5.68
N HIS A 335 18.10 17.07 6.10
CA HIS A 335 19.37 16.36 6.12
C HIS A 335 19.39 15.32 5.00
N ILE A 336 20.41 15.37 4.16
CA ILE A 336 20.66 14.38 3.10
C ILE A 336 21.89 13.58 3.52
N LEU A 337 21.67 12.32 3.88
CA LEU A 337 22.66 11.45 4.50
C LEU A 337 22.96 10.25 3.59
N GLY A 338 23.89 10.43 2.66
CA GLY A 338 24.42 9.34 1.83
C GLY A 338 25.55 8.58 2.52
N GLN A 339 25.78 7.34 2.09
CA GLN A 339 26.92 6.51 2.50
C GLN A 339 27.98 6.45 1.38
N PRO A 340 29.24 6.13 1.69
CA PRO A 340 30.25 5.88 0.66
C PRO A 340 29.76 4.82 -0.33
N ARG A 341 29.74 5.17 -1.63
CA ARG A 341 29.20 4.36 -2.75
C ARG A 341 27.68 4.25 -2.84
N PHE A 342 26.95 4.71 -1.82
CA PHE A 342 25.49 4.71 -1.80
C PHE A 342 24.98 6.12 -1.45
N PRO A 343 25.10 7.09 -2.38
CA PRO A 343 24.59 8.44 -2.17
C PRO A 343 23.06 8.44 -2.03
N VAL A 344 22.50 9.53 -1.51
CA VAL A 344 21.07 9.81 -1.74
C VAL A 344 20.96 10.39 -3.14
N ILE A 345 20.04 9.88 -3.95
CA ILE A 345 19.87 10.30 -5.34
C ILE A 345 18.54 11.04 -5.47
N LEU A 346 18.60 12.29 -5.92
CA LEU A 346 17.45 13.10 -6.29
C LEU A 346 17.52 13.34 -7.80
N THR A 347 16.50 12.90 -8.55
CA THR A 347 16.49 13.04 -10.02
C THR A 347 15.08 13.24 -10.57
N SER A 348 14.95 13.42 -11.89
CA SER A 348 13.65 13.51 -12.57
C SER A 348 12.92 12.17 -12.53
N LEU A 349 11.59 12.18 -12.52
CA LEU A 349 10.78 10.97 -12.74
C LEU A 349 11.07 10.28 -14.08
N GLN A 350 11.51 11.04 -15.08
CA GLN A 350 11.87 10.55 -16.41
C GLN A 350 13.29 9.97 -16.49
N ASP A 351 14.08 10.00 -15.41
CA ASP A 351 15.44 9.47 -15.44
C ASP A 351 15.45 7.96 -15.17
N ASP A 352 15.58 7.16 -16.23
CA ASP A 352 15.62 5.70 -16.13
C ASP A 352 17.03 5.15 -15.85
N SER A 353 18.04 6.01 -15.68
CA SER A 353 19.39 5.55 -15.36
C SER A 353 19.54 5.11 -13.89
N VAL A 354 18.61 5.54 -13.04
CA VAL A 354 18.58 5.26 -11.60
C VAL A 354 17.21 4.73 -11.21
N GLY A 355 17.20 3.69 -10.37
CA GLY A 355 15.99 3.18 -9.74
C GLY A 355 16.30 2.46 -8.43
N ALA A 356 15.28 1.85 -7.84
CA ALA A 356 15.37 1.15 -6.57
C ALA A 356 14.41 -0.04 -6.57
N GLY A 357 14.81 -1.11 -5.89
CA GLY A 357 14.03 -2.35 -5.83
C GLY A 357 14.17 -3.22 -7.07
N LEU A 358 13.30 -4.23 -7.14
CA LEU A 358 13.32 -5.26 -8.17
C LEU A 358 11.94 -5.43 -8.82
N THR A 359 11.94 -5.85 -10.07
CA THR A 359 10.75 -6.32 -10.79
C THR A 359 10.40 -7.76 -10.40
N PRO A 360 9.17 -8.26 -10.65
CA PRO A 360 8.77 -9.63 -10.31
C PRO A 360 9.64 -10.74 -10.90
N ASP A 361 10.28 -10.50 -12.04
CA ASP A 361 11.25 -11.41 -12.68
C ASP A 361 12.68 -11.31 -12.09
N GLY A 362 12.90 -10.41 -11.13
CA GLY A 362 14.16 -10.23 -10.42
C GLY A 362 15.16 -9.28 -11.10
N ALA A 363 14.76 -8.57 -12.15
CA ALA A 363 15.56 -7.49 -12.71
C ALA A 363 15.52 -6.23 -11.82
N LEU A 364 16.45 -5.30 -12.06
CA LEU A 364 16.43 -4.00 -11.37
C LEU A 364 15.24 -3.17 -11.86
N GLN A 365 14.49 -2.59 -10.93
CA GLN A 365 13.42 -1.66 -11.29
C GLN A 365 14.03 -0.28 -11.54
N GLN A 366 14.12 0.14 -12.81
CA GLN A 366 14.63 1.45 -13.23
C GLN A 366 13.55 2.34 -13.87
N ASP A 367 12.63 1.73 -14.61
CA ASP A 367 11.51 2.39 -15.28
C ASP A 367 10.40 2.70 -14.26
N THR A 368 10.54 3.84 -13.60
CA THR A 368 9.64 4.25 -12.51
C THR A 368 8.32 4.80 -13.06
N ASP A 369 8.30 5.37 -14.26
CA ASP A 369 7.10 5.99 -14.81
C ASP A 369 6.34 5.10 -15.80
N ASN A 370 6.85 3.90 -16.13
CA ASN A 370 6.39 3.08 -17.25
C ASN A 370 6.47 3.88 -18.56
N GLY A 371 7.62 4.49 -18.78
CA GLY A 371 7.98 5.23 -19.98
C GLY A 371 8.51 4.32 -21.08
N ASP A 372 8.42 4.79 -22.32
CA ASP A 372 9.22 4.18 -23.38
C ASP A 372 10.71 4.44 -23.05
N ALA A 373 11.55 3.41 -23.22
CA ALA A 373 12.95 3.31 -22.75
C ALA A 373 13.97 4.36 -23.28
N GLU A 374 13.52 5.48 -23.84
CA GLU A 374 14.35 6.52 -24.49
C GLU A 374 14.36 7.87 -23.75
N SER A 375 14.03 7.95 -22.46
CA SER A 375 14.41 9.11 -21.66
C SER A 375 15.81 8.98 -21.08
N GLY A 376 16.80 8.89 -21.97
CA GLY A 376 18.15 9.31 -21.63
C GLY A 376 18.09 10.75 -21.14
N GLY A 377 18.14 10.95 -19.82
CA GLY A 377 17.92 12.23 -19.18
C GLY A 377 18.66 13.33 -19.92
N SER A 378 17.92 14.23 -20.56
CA SER A 378 18.52 15.52 -20.89
C SER A 378 18.91 16.14 -19.55
N PRO A 379 20.17 16.50 -19.31
CA PRO A 379 20.62 17.08 -18.03
C PRO A 379 20.00 18.47 -17.73
N GLY A 380 18.92 18.83 -18.41
CA GLY A 380 18.16 20.07 -18.30
C GLY A 380 16.78 19.92 -17.68
N GLY A 381 16.38 18.73 -17.21
CA GLY A 381 15.30 18.61 -16.22
C GLY A 381 15.78 19.20 -14.90
N LEU A 382 15.88 20.53 -14.84
CA LEU A 382 16.31 21.25 -13.65
C LEU A 382 15.43 20.78 -12.49
N LEU A 383 16.05 20.20 -11.46
CA LEU A 383 15.50 20.24 -10.11
C LEU A 383 14.96 21.67 -9.92
N PRO A 384 13.72 21.86 -9.44
CA PRO A 384 13.26 23.20 -9.11
C PRO A 384 14.22 23.78 -8.08
N THR A 385 15.16 24.60 -8.56
CA THR A 385 15.99 25.43 -7.71
C THR A 385 15.04 26.49 -7.18
N GLY A 386 14.47 26.22 -6.01
CA GLY A 386 13.94 27.29 -5.19
C GLY A 386 15.04 28.31 -4.86
N PRO A 387 14.67 29.54 -4.50
CA PRO A 387 15.62 30.59 -4.16
C PRO A 387 16.54 30.23 -2.98
#